data_AF-A0A8J4SSQ8-F1
#
_entry.id   AF-A0A8J4SSQ8-F1
#
_cell.length_a   1.000
_cell.length_b   1.000
_cell.length_c   1.000
_cell.angle_alpha   90.00
_cell.angle_beta   90.00
_cell.angle_gamma   90.00
#
_symmetry.space_group_name_H-M   'P 1'
#
loop_
_entity.id
_entity.type
_entity.pdbx_description
1 polymer ?
#
loop_
_entity_poly.entity_id
_entity_poly.type
_entity_poly.pdbx_seq_one_letter_code
_entity_poly.pdbx_strand_id
1 'polypeptide(L)'
;MWGLDMKPQRSAKATTDACRPRDLWVTDFVVMSNINKVAIAFTSKEIAFCNISIKLELTCQTKLCDIIDTPICLDHWHNPDNPNETILAWGDVGGYLNALFWSQAGITLFEKPSVVVNEREEATFSVSLNDIIQKTTKTATYLRFKVHSDWVRQVKYIPQLEAFITCATVWNSSLVISWLEKLPSVTAAGRSPNRRLEARIISRSSVFTVHQGINAFDYHEGQNQIATAGVNYHVCLWNPYVVSKPNGLLRGHMTSVVAVQFHRSKGRLLSLSRDRVLRIWDVQLQVCLQRMAGVFPKGLEGR
;
A
#
# COMPACT_ATOMS: atom_id res chain seq x y z
N MET A 1 18.28 -7.76 0.81
CA MET A 1 19.10 -6.53 0.88
C MET A 1 20.03 -6.50 -0.31
N TRP A 2 20.13 -5.36 -0.99
CA TRP A 2 21.04 -5.15 -2.12
C TRP A 2 22.16 -4.21 -1.68
N GLY A 3 23.40 -4.49 -2.06
CA GLY A 3 24.52 -3.59 -1.86
C GLY A 3 24.42 -2.36 -2.77
N LEU A 4 25.21 -1.34 -2.47
CA LEU A 4 25.34 -0.14 -3.32
C LEU A 4 25.85 -0.49 -4.73
N ASP A 5 26.47 -1.65 -4.89
CA ASP A 5 26.90 -2.24 -6.15
C ASP A 5 25.79 -3.00 -6.89
N MET A 6 24.53 -2.90 -6.42
CA MET A 6 23.38 -3.63 -6.95
C MET A 6 23.60 -5.15 -6.96
N LYS A 7 24.36 -5.69 -5.98
CA LYS A 7 24.45 -7.15 -5.76
C LYS A 7 23.58 -7.59 -4.59
N PRO A 8 22.91 -8.75 -4.68
CA PRO A 8 22.11 -9.27 -3.58
C PRO A 8 23.03 -9.69 -2.43
N GLN A 9 22.89 -9.04 -1.28
CA GLN A 9 23.64 -9.36 -0.07
C GLN A 9 22.94 -10.42 0.78
N ARG A 10 21.61 -10.36 0.84
CA ARG A 10 20.82 -11.27 1.67
C ARG A 10 19.41 -11.47 1.15
N SER A 11 18.93 -12.70 1.24
CA SER A 11 17.53 -13.08 1.02
C SER A 11 16.99 -13.78 2.27
N ALA A 12 15.69 -13.63 2.49
CA ALA A 12 14.96 -14.36 3.51
C ALA A 12 13.74 -14.99 2.82
N LYS A 13 13.33 -16.18 3.28
CA LYS A 13 12.17 -16.89 2.76
C LYS A 13 11.04 -16.75 3.75
N ALA A 14 9.87 -16.34 3.27
CA ALA A 14 8.63 -16.40 4.03
C ALA A 14 7.91 -17.71 3.70
N THR A 15 7.32 -18.36 4.70
CA THR A 15 6.57 -19.60 4.56
C THR A 15 5.20 -19.45 5.21
N THR A 16 4.20 -20.17 4.69
CA THR A 16 2.89 -20.30 5.33
C THR A 16 2.46 -21.76 5.35
N ASP A 17 1.53 -22.08 6.25
CA ASP A 17 0.93 -23.41 6.41
C ASP A 17 -0.27 -23.59 5.47
N ALA A 18 -0.79 -22.48 4.91
CA ALA A 18 -1.95 -22.50 4.02
C ALA A 18 -1.70 -23.20 2.68
N CYS A 19 -0.46 -23.22 2.19
CA CYS A 19 -0.09 -23.92 0.97
C CYS A 19 1.38 -24.33 0.94
N ARG A 20 1.75 -25.18 -0.02
CA ARG A 20 3.13 -25.60 -0.19
C ARG A 20 3.99 -24.41 -0.63
N PRO A 21 5.26 -24.29 -0.20
CA PRO A 21 6.12 -23.16 -0.55
C PRO A 21 6.29 -22.89 -2.05
N ARG A 22 6.16 -23.92 -2.90
CA ARG A 22 6.24 -23.78 -4.36
C ARG A 22 5.01 -23.11 -4.99
N ASP A 23 3.88 -23.16 -4.28
CA ASP A 23 2.58 -22.64 -4.71
C ASP A 23 2.29 -21.27 -4.06
N LEU A 24 3.16 -20.82 -3.14
CA LEU A 24 3.07 -19.55 -2.42
C LEU A 24 3.81 -18.44 -3.16
N TRP A 25 3.11 -17.34 -3.44
CA TRP A 25 3.72 -16.15 -4.03
C TRP A 25 3.53 -14.98 -3.08
N VAL A 26 4.61 -14.25 -2.83
CA VAL A 26 4.56 -12.95 -2.15
C VAL A 26 4.09 -11.92 -3.17
N THR A 27 3.00 -11.24 -2.88
CA THR A 27 2.44 -10.21 -3.78
C THR A 27 3.05 -8.84 -3.48
N ASP A 28 3.15 -8.48 -2.21
CA ASP A 28 3.80 -7.25 -1.77
C ASP A 28 4.28 -7.34 -0.32
N PHE A 29 5.10 -6.38 0.12
CA PHE A 29 5.48 -6.22 1.51
C PHE A 29 5.61 -4.74 1.88
N VAL A 30 5.32 -4.41 3.13
CA VAL A 30 5.51 -3.05 3.66
C VAL A 30 6.19 -3.08 5.03
N VAL A 31 7.12 -2.16 5.23
CA VAL A 31 7.83 -1.99 6.49
C VAL A 31 7.01 -1.12 7.42
N MET A 32 6.78 -1.61 8.64
CA MET A 32 6.06 -0.91 9.71
C MET A 32 7.07 -0.48 10.77
N SER A 33 7.71 0.66 10.52
CA SER A 33 8.86 1.15 11.30
C SER A 33 8.52 1.46 12.76
N ASN A 34 7.30 1.91 13.03
CA ASN A 34 6.81 2.23 14.38
C ASN A 34 6.79 1.04 15.34
N ILE A 35 6.68 -0.19 14.81
CA ILE A 35 6.64 -1.42 15.62
C ILE A 35 7.70 -2.45 15.23
N ASN A 36 8.68 -2.07 14.40
CA ASN A 36 9.77 -2.92 13.92
C ASN A 36 9.32 -4.25 13.29
N LYS A 37 8.24 -4.20 12.49
CA LYS A 37 7.69 -5.35 11.77
C LYS A 37 7.66 -5.11 10.27
N VAL A 38 7.55 -6.21 9.51
CA VAL A 38 7.19 -6.20 8.09
C VAL A 38 5.85 -6.91 7.94
N ALA A 39 4.92 -6.31 7.23
CA ALA A 39 3.73 -6.98 6.73
C ALA A 39 4.03 -7.54 5.34
N ILE A 40 3.71 -8.81 5.11
CA ILE A 40 3.94 -9.53 3.85
C ILE A 40 2.60 -10.09 3.38
N ALA A 41 2.18 -9.72 2.18
CA ALA A 41 0.96 -10.21 1.55
C ALA A 41 1.25 -11.42 0.66
N PHE A 42 0.33 -12.39 0.67
CA PHE A 42 0.46 -13.62 -0.10
C PHE A 42 -0.74 -13.89 -1.01
N THR A 43 -0.50 -14.68 -2.05
CA THR A 43 -1.56 -15.22 -2.92
C THR A 43 -2.55 -16.13 -2.18
N SER A 44 -2.15 -16.69 -1.04
CA SER A 44 -2.99 -17.52 -0.16
C SER A 44 -4.10 -16.75 0.58
N LYS A 45 -4.30 -15.46 0.29
CA LYS A 45 -5.26 -14.58 0.97
C LYS A 45 -4.92 -14.37 2.45
N GLU A 46 -3.64 -14.16 2.71
CA GLU A 46 -3.11 -13.93 4.06
C GLU A 46 -2.15 -12.73 4.05
N ILE A 47 -2.05 -12.06 5.19
CA ILE A 47 -0.99 -11.09 5.47
C ILE A 47 -0.25 -11.55 6.73
N ALA A 48 1.04 -11.88 6.60
CA ALA A 48 1.88 -12.20 7.75
C ALA A 48 2.59 -10.96 8.27
N PHE A 49 2.68 -10.85 9.58
CA PHE A 49 3.45 -9.86 10.30
C PHE A 49 4.68 -10.54 10.90
N CYS A 50 5.85 -10.18 10.38
CA CYS A 50 7.11 -10.77 10.76
C CYS A 50 8.01 -9.73 11.42
N ASN A 51 8.70 -10.12 12.49
CA ASN A 51 9.63 -9.23 13.18
C ASN A 51 10.89 -9.03 12.33
N ILE A 52 11.43 -7.82 12.40
CA ILE A 52 12.76 -7.54 11.88
C ILE A 52 13.74 -7.70 13.04
N SER A 53 14.34 -8.89 13.15
CA SER A 53 15.49 -9.06 14.05
C SER A 53 16.67 -8.23 13.55
N ILE A 54 17.56 -7.82 14.46
CA ILE A 54 18.87 -7.23 14.12
C ILE A 54 19.66 -8.18 13.19
N LYS A 55 19.44 -9.49 13.33
CA LYS A 55 19.99 -10.51 12.44
C LYS A 55 19.22 -10.66 11.12
N LEU A 56 18.22 -9.84 10.80
CA LEU A 56 17.36 -9.92 9.60
C LEU A 56 16.74 -11.30 9.36
N GLU A 57 16.56 -12.08 10.42
CA GLU A 57 15.77 -13.31 10.39
C GLU A 57 14.29 -12.91 10.48
N LEU A 58 13.51 -13.27 9.46
CA LEU A 58 12.07 -13.01 9.43
C LEU A 58 11.37 -14.13 10.20
N THR A 59 11.11 -13.89 11.49
CA THR A 59 10.24 -14.74 12.30
C THR A 59 8.83 -14.21 12.18
N CYS A 60 7.96 -14.94 11.48
CA CYS A 60 6.57 -14.56 11.36
C CYS A 60 5.84 -14.90 12.66
N GLN A 61 5.24 -13.90 13.29
CA GLN A 61 4.61 -14.03 14.61
C GLN A 61 3.10 -14.15 14.50
N THR A 62 2.51 -13.32 13.64
CA THR A 62 1.07 -13.24 13.47
C THR A 62 0.69 -13.33 12.00
N LYS A 63 -0.40 -14.01 11.69
CA LYS A 63 -1.02 -14.01 10.36
C LYS A 63 -2.44 -13.45 10.45
N LEU A 64 -2.78 -12.52 9.57
CA LEU A 64 -4.16 -12.15 9.29
C LEU A 64 -4.69 -13.07 8.20
N CYS A 65 -5.65 -13.92 8.56
CA CYS A 65 -6.27 -14.94 7.71
C CYS A 65 -7.71 -14.55 7.35
N ASP A 66 -8.38 -15.38 6.55
CA ASP A 66 -9.75 -15.17 6.07
C ASP A 66 -9.94 -13.85 5.29
N ILE A 67 -8.89 -13.39 4.60
CA ILE A 67 -9.02 -12.25 3.69
C ILE A 67 -9.90 -12.67 2.52
N ILE A 68 -10.86 -11.83 2.17
CA ILE A 68 -11.90 -12.12 1.16
C ILE A 68 -11.26 -12.38 -0.22
N ASP A 69 -10.41 -11.45 -0.65
CA ASP A 69 -9.70 -11.49 -1.93
C ASP A 69 -8.20 -11.36 -1.75
N THR A 70 -7.44 -11.88 -2.70
CA THR A 70 -5.97 -11.87 -2.65
C THR A 70 -5.42 -10.43 -2.61
N PRO A 71 -4.67 -10.04 -1.56
CA PRO A 71 -4.01 -8.74 -1.49
C PRO A 71 -2.90 -8.66 -2.54
N ILE A 72 -2.81 -7.55 -3.28
CA ILE A 72 -1.82 -7.34 -4.37
C ILE A 72 -0.81 -6.26 -4.01
N CYS A 73 -1.24 -5.22 -3.30
CA CYS A 73 -0.40 -4.09 -2.91
C CYS A 73 -0.70 -3.68 -1.48
N LEU A 74 0.32 -3.23 -0.75
CA LEU A 74 0.25 -2.82 0.64
C LEU A 74 0.73 -1.38 0.81
N ASP A 75 0.13 -0.67 1.76
CA ASP A 75 0.63 0.60 2.25
C ASP A 75 0.43 0.71 3.76
N HIS A 76 1.41 1.27 4.43
CA HIS A 76 1.40 1.43 5.88
C HIS A 76 1.65 2.89 6.24
N TRP A 77 0.78 3.42 7.10
CA TRP A 77 0.93 4.73 7.67
C TRP A 77 0.75 4.66 9.18
N HIS A 78 1.57 5.41 9.90
CA HIS A 78 1.39 5.67 11.33
C HIS A 78 1.44 7.17 11.55
N ASN A 79 0.65 7.64 12.51
CA ASN A 79 0.64 9.05 12.85
C ASN A 79 1.93 9.39 13.64
N PRO A 80 2.76 10.33 13.17
CA PRO A 80 3.98 10.75 13.87
C PRO A 80 3.70 11.40 15.23
N ASP A 81 2.56 12.08 15.35
CA ASP A 81 2.19 12.83 16.57
C ASP A 81 1.41 11.97 17.57
N ASN A 82 0.70 10.96 17.07
CA ASN A 82 -0.09 10.05 17.89
C ASN A 82 0.28 8.59 17.60
N PRO A 83 1.15 7.97 18.42
CA PRO A 83 1.51 6.55 18.25
C PRO A 83 0.27 5.64 18.19
N ASN A 84 -0.85 6.02 18.81
CA ASN A 84 -2.08 5.25 18.83
C ASN A 84 -2.90 5.29 17.52
N GLU A 85 -2.35 5.78 16.41
CA GLU A 85 -3.01 5.72 15.12
C GLU A 85 -2.10 5.06 14.09
N THR A 86 -2.52 3.89 13.63
CA THR A 86 -1.84 3.17 12.56
C THR A 86 -2.87 2.62 11.57
N ILE A 87 -2.47 2.60 10.31
CA ILE A 87 -3.27 2.18 9.17
C ILE A 87 -2.43 1.21 8.34
N LEU A 88 -2.97 0.03 8.07
CA LEU A 88 -2.52 -0.82 6.98
C LEU A 88 -3.61 -0.86 5.94
N ALA A 89 -3.30 -0.41 4.74
CA ALA A 89 -4.18 -0.49 3.59
C ALA A 89 -3.64 -1.51 2.60
N TRP A 90 -4.56 -2.18 1.89
CA TRP A 90 -4.22 -3.02 0.76
C TRP A 90 -5.27 -2.95 -0.34
N GLY A 91 -4.78 -3.07 -1.57
CA GLY A 91 -5.62 -3.31 -2.73
C GLY A 91 -5.68 -4.81 -3.04
N ASP A 92 -6.81 -5.29 -3.55
CA ASP A 92 -6.99 -6.71 -3.90
C ASP A 92 -7.33 -6.97 -5.37
N VAL A 93 -7.29 -8.26 -5.75
CA VAL A 93 -7.73 -8.76 -7.08
C VAL A 93 -9.21 -8.48 -7.35
N GLY A 94 -10.01 -8.30 -6.31
CA GLY A 94 -11.41 -7.98 -6.42
C GLY A 94 -11.65 -6.51 -6.79
N GLY A 95 -10.63 -5.66 -6.86
CA GLY A 95 -10.76 -4.22 -7.11
C GLY A 95 -11.27 -3.44 -5.90
N TYR A 96 -11.10 -3.97 -4.69
CA TYR A 96 -11.46 -3.31 -3.44
C TYR A 96 -10.21 -2.70 -2.78
N LEU A 97 -10.45 -1.53 -2.19
CA LEU A 97 -9.62 -0.94 -1.16
C LEU A 97 -10.02 -1.56 0.17
N ASN A 98 -9.03 -2.07 0.90
CA ASN A 98 -9.19 -2.58 2.24
C ASN A 98 -8.28 -1.78 3.17
N ALA A 99 -8.77 -1.41 4.35
CA ALA A 99 -7.98 -0.70 5.34
C ALA A 99 -8.28 -1.22 6.74
N LEU A 100 -7.22 -1.56 7.46
CA LEU A 100 -7.25 -1.91 8.87
C LEU A 100 -6.72 -0.71 9.67
N PHE A 101 -7.48 -0.26 10.64
CA PHE A 101 -7.10 0.82 11.56
C PHE A 101 -6.97 0.25 12.95
N TRP A 102 -5.90 0.61 13.65
CA TRP A 102 -5.70 0.20 15.04
C TRP A 102 -4.87 1.24 15.80
N SER A 103 -4.81 1.05 17.12
CA SER A 103 -3.92 1.80 18.01
C SER A 103 -2.66 1.02 18.34
N GLN A 104 -1.51 1.68 18.45
CA GLN A 104 -0.26 1.04 18.88
C GLN A 104 -0.40 0.29 20.21
N ALA A 105 -1.16 0.83 21.18
CA ALA A 105 -1.51 0.11 22.41
C ALA A 105 -2.57 -0.99 22.19
N GLY A 106 -3.33 -0.88 21.11
CA GLY A 106 -4.41 -1.78 20.72
C GLY A 106 -3.97 -3.00 19.92
N ILE A 107 -2.68 -3.32 19.78
CA ILE A 107 -2.31 -4.56 19.09
C ILE A 107 -1.98 -5.70 20.05
N THR A 108 -3.00 -6.14 20.79
CA THR A 108 -3.01 -7.52 21.29
C THR A 108 -3.05 -8.55 20.15
N LEU A 109 -3.19 -8.12 18.88
CA LEU A 109 -3.00 -8.96 17.68
C LEU A 109 -1.56 -9.53 17.61
N PHE A 110 -0.59 -8.88 18.26
CA PHE A 110 0.83 -9.29 18.29
C PHE A 110 1.31 -9.77 19.66
N GLU A 111 0.48 -9.64 20.70
CA GLU A 111 0.78 -10.22 22.00
C GLU A 111 0.19 -11.63 22.04
N LYS A 112 1.03 -12.64 22.30
CA LYS A 112 0.56 -14.02 22.48
C LYS A 112 -0.57 -14.01 23.52
N PRO A 113 -1.71 -14.68 23.25
CA PRO A 113 -2.63 -15.02 24.32
C PRO A 113 -1.84 -15.75 25.41
N SER A 114 -1.93 -15.30 26.66
CA SER A 114 -1.19 -15.83 27.81
C SER A 114 -1.48 -17.31 28.14
N VAL A 115 -2.23 -18.01 27.30
CA VAL A 115 -2.78 -19.36 27.52
C VAL A 115 -1.98 -20.46 26.80
N VAL A 116 -1.02 -20.14 25.93
CA VAL A 116 -0.22 -21.20 25.25
C VAL A 116 1.04 -21.54 26.06
N VAL A 117 0.86 -22.41 27.05
CA VAL A 117 1.94 -23.17 27.68
C VAL A 117 2.34 -24.29 26.73
N ASN A 118 3.46 -24.14 26.02
CA ASN A 118 4.35 -25.22 25.58
C ASN A 118 5.63 -24.60 24.98
N GLU A 119 6.73 -24.67 25.74
CA GLU A 119 8.01 -23.99 25.50
C GLU A 119 8.88 -24.61 24.39
N ARG A 120 8.33 -25.12 23.29
CA ARG A 120 9.19 -25.77 22.26
C ARG A 120 9.02 -25.35 20.80
N GLU A 121 8.05 -24.51 20.45
CA GLU A 121 8.01 -23.91 19.10
C GLU A 121 7.55 -22.45 19.19
N GLU A 122 8.21 -21.56 18.46
CA GLU A 122 7.70 -20.20 18.20
C GLU A 122 6.42 -20.31 17.34
N ALA A 123 5.32 -20.75 17.95
CA ALA A 123 4.07 -20.99 17.25
C ALA A 123 3.52 -19.66 16.71
N THR A 124 3.39 -19.57 15.39
CA THR A 124 2.68 -18.49 14.70
C THR A 124 1.23 -18.46 15.14
N PHE A 125 0.70 -17.29 15.51
CA PHE A 125 -0.71 -17.12 15.86
C PHE A 125 -1.51 -16.56 14.67
N SER A 126 -2.70 -17.08 14.42
CA SER A 126 -3.60 -16.61 13.35
C SER A 126 -4.74 -15.77 13.92
N VAL A 127 -5.07 -14.68 13.22
CA VAL A 127 -6.20 -13.81 13.53
C VAL A 127 -7.11 -13.79 12.31
N SER A 128 -8.39 -14.11 12.51
CA SER A 128 -9.36 -14.07 11.42
C SER A 128 -9.82 -12.64 11.16
N LEU A 129 -9.85 -12.23 9.88
CA LEU A 129 -10.46 -10.98 9.48
C LEU A 129 -11.96 -10.93 9.81
N ASN A 130 -12.65 -12.08 9.80
CA ASN A 130 -14.08 -12.17 10.14
C ASN A 130 -14.34 -11.77 11.59
N ASP A 131 -13.44 -12.10 12.52
CA ASP A 131 -13.55 -11.70 13.92
C ASP A 131 -13.48 -10.17 14.07
N ILE A 132 -12.60 -9.52 13.30
CA ILE A 132 -12.48 -8.06 13.26
C ILE A 132 -13.75 -7.43 12.67
N ILE A 133 -14.28 -8.00 11.59
CA ILE A 133 -15.52 -7.54 10.94
C ILE A 133 -16.71 -7.63 11.90
N GLN A 134 -16.84 -8.75 12.62
CA GLN A 134 -17.91 -8.99 13.59
C GLN A 134 -17.74 -8.17 14.89
N LYS A 135 -16.65 -7.38 15.00
CA LYS A 135 -16.32 -6.54 16.18
C LYS A 135 -16.20 -7.35 17.47
N THR A 136 -15.82 -8.63 17.38
CA THR A 136 -15.51 -9.44 18.56
C THR A 136 -14.23 -8.93 19.22
N THR A 137 -13.33 -8.34 18.42
CA THR A 137 -12.14 -7.63 18.88
C THR A 137 -12.40 -6.12 18.97
N LYS A 138 -12.04 -5.50 20.10
CA LYS A 138 -12.17 -4.04 20.33
C LYS A 138 -10.93 -3.26 19.92
N THR A 139 -10.01 -3.91 19.22
CA THR A 139 -8.62 -3.45 19.02
C THR A 139 -8.36 -2.84 17.66
N ALA A 140 -9.12 -3.28 16.65
CA ALA A 140 -9.00 -2.80 15.29
C ALA A 140 -10.37 -2.55 14.67
N THR A 141 -10.42 -1.67 13.67
CA THR A 141 -11.56 -1.48 12.80
C THR A 141 -11.16 -1.77 11.36
N TYR A 142 -12.11 -2.28 10.59
CA TYR A 142 -11.90 -2.68 9.20
C TYR A 142 -12.84 -1.93 8.28
N LEU A 143 -12.29 -1.45 7.17
CA LEU A 143 -12.99 -0.77 6.08
C LEU A 143 -12.72 -1.53 4.79
N ARG A 144 -13.77 -1.82 4.03
CA ARG A 144 -13.69 -2.35 2.67
C ARG A 144 -14.55 -1.51 1.74
N PHE A 145 -14.01 -1.07 0.61
CA PHE A 145 -14.68 -0.18 -0.32
C PHE A 145 -14.32 -0.53 -1.77
N LYS A 146 -15.32 -0.67 -2.64
CA LYS A 146 -15.12 -1.01 -4.07
C LYS A 146 -14.65 0.22 -4.82
N VAL A 147 -13.44 0.18 -5.39
CA VAL A 147 -12.82 1.33 -6.08
C VAL A 147 -12.65 1.11 -7.58
N HIS A 148 -12.38 -0.13 -8.01
CA HIS A 148 -12.04 -0.44 -9.40
C HIS A 148 -12.81 -1.66 -9.87
N SER A 149 -13.07 -1.80 -11.18
CA SER A 149 -13.65 -3.03 -11.75
C SER A 149 -12.63 -4.14 -11.99
N ASP A 150 -11.35 -3.87 -11.76
CA ASP A 150 -10.20 -4.75 -11.96
C ASP A 150 -9.24 -4.63 -10.77
N TRP A 151 -8.12 -5.34 -10.81
CA TRP A 151 -7.12 -5.41 -9.76
C TRP A 151 -6.60 -4.04 -9.34
N VAL A 152 -6.58 -3.80 -8.03
CA VAL A 152 -5.96 -2.61 -7.47
C VAL A 152 -4.43 -2.78 -7.55
N ARG A 153 -3.79 -1.95 -8.38
CA ARG A 153 -2.34 -2.04 -8.66
C ARG A 153 -1.48 -1.40 -7.60
N GLN A 154 -1.97 -0.31 -7.01
CA GLN A 154 -1.29 0.41 -5.96
C GLN A 154 -2.31 1.09 -5.07
N VAL A 155 -2.02 1.15 -3.78
CA VAL A 155 -2.76 1.91 -2.77
C VAL A 155 -1.76 2.79 -2.01
N LYS A 156 -2.19 4.00 -1.61
CA LYS A 156 -1.49 4.83 -0.62
C LYS A 156 -2.49 5.58 0.23
N TYR A 157 -2.25 5.66 1.53
CA TYR A 157 -2.92 6.61 2.42
C TYR A 157 -2.14 7.93 2.46
N ILE A 158 -2.83 9.03 2.16
CA ILE A 158 -2.27 10.37 2.14
C ILE A 158 -2.86 11.16 3.32
N PRO A 159 -2.10 11.39 4.41
CA PRO A 159 -2.63 12.03 5.62
C PRO A 159 -3.03 13.49 5.38
N GLN A 160 -2.33 14.23 4.51
CA GLN A 160 -2.64 15.64 4.20
C GLN A 160 -3.99 15.80 3.48
N LEU A 161 -4.44 14.76 2.79
CA LEU A 161 -5.75 14.72 2.13
C LEU A 161 -6.79 13.98 2.96
N GLU A 162 -6.39 13.35 4.07
CA GLU A 162 -7.16 12.33 4.79
C GLU A 162 -7.86 11.38 3.82
N ALA A 163 -7.12 10.82 2.86
CA ALA A 163 -7.70 10.03 1.78
C ALA A 163 -6.81 8.87 1.37
N PHE A 164 -7.43 7.82 0.84
CA PHE A 164 -6.73 6.77 0.12
C PHE A 164 -6.71 7.10 -1.36
N ILE A 165 -5.56 6.91 -2.00
CA ILE A 165 -5.41 6.96 -3.45
C ILE A 165 -5.15 5.54 -3.93
N THR A 166 -5.91 5.10 -4.92
CA THR A 166 -5.75 3.78 -5.56
C THR A 166 -5.68 3.92 -7.07
N CYS A 167 -4.96 3.01 -7.73
CA CYS A 167 -4.95 2.95 -9.19
C CYS A 167 -5.17 1.53 -9.73
N ALA A 168 -5.64 1.46 -10.97
CA ALA A 168 -5.84 0.21 -11.70
C ALA A 168 -5.58 0.37 -13.21
N THR A 169 -5.34 -0.75 -13.88
CA THR A 169 -5.17 -0.85 -15.34
C THR A 169 -6.51 -0.85 -16.07
N VAL A 170 -7.40 0.08 -15.71
CA VAL A 170 -8.75 0.24 -16.27
C VAL A 170 -8.96 1.68 -16.72
N TRP A 171 -9.71 1.90 -17.79
CA TRP A 171 -9.93 3.21 -18.38
C TRP A 171 -10.99 4.08 -17.66
N ASN A 172 -12.00 3.47 -17.04
CA ASN A 172 -13.16 4.18 -16.45
C ASN A 172 -12.96 4.57 -14.97
N SER A 173 -11.98 3.98 -14.31
CA SER A 173 -11.65 4.18 -12.90
C SER A 173 -10.14 4.05 -12.71
N SER A 174 -9.35 4.72 -13.54
CA SER A 174 -7.90 4.50 -13.59
C SER A 174 -7.19 4.89 -12.29
N LEU A 175 -7.63 5.99 -11.67
CA LEU A 175 -7.19 6.45 -10.36
C LEU A 175 -8.42 6.87 -9.56
N VAL A 176 -8.51 6.46 -8.30
CA VAL A 176 -9.59 6.83 -7.40
C VAL A 176 -9.01 7.43 -6.13
N ILE A 177 -9.55 8.57 -5.71
CA ILE A 177 -9.28 9.15 -4.39
C ILE A 177 -10.53 8.92 -3.54
N SER A 178 -10.39 8.10 -2.50
CA SER A 178 -11.44 7.79 -1.52
C SER A 178 -11.21 8.61 -0.26
N TRP A 179 -12.05 9.62 -0.06
CA TRP A 179 -11.93 10.58 1.04
C TRP A 179 -12.46 9.97 2.33
N LEU A 180 -11.61 9.95 3.36
CA LEU A 180 -11.93 9.35 4.66
C LEU A 180 -12.61 10.39 5.54
N GLU A 181 -13.64 9.98 6.26
CA GLU A 181 -14.28 10.80 7.28
C GLU A 181 -14.30 10.04 8.61
N LYS A 182 -13.91 10.73 9.68
CA LYS A 182 -14.02 10.24 11.05
C LYS A 182 -15.42 10.56 11.56
N LEU A 183 -16.24 9.53 11.79
CA LEU A 183 -17.55 9.74 12.40
C LEU A 183 -17.37 10.13 13.87
N PRO A 184 -18.12 11.13 14.36
CA PRO A 184 -18.14 11.45 15.78
C PRO A 184 -18.47 10.18 16.57
N SER A 185 -17.67 9.88 17.59
CA SER A 185 -18.03 8.87 18.57
C SER A 185 -19.33 9.31 19.25
N VAL A 186 -20.46 8.72 18.86
CA VAL A 186 -21.74 8.98 19.53
C VAL A 186 -21.58 8.59 20.99
N THR A 187 -21.37 9.59 21.84
CA THR A 187 -21.51 9.45 23.29
C THR A 187 -22.98 9.21 23.53
N ALA A 188 -23.38 7.94 23.61
CA ALA A 188 -24.68 7.59 24.16
C ALA A 188 -24.77 8.27 25.52
N ALA A 189 -25.76 9.15 25.69
CA ALA A 189 -26.04 9.80 26.95
C ALA A 189 -26.17 8.72 28.04
N GLY A 190 -25.19 8.68 28.94
CA GLY A 190 -25.17 7.77 30.08
C GLY A 190 -24.75 6.33 29.75
N ARG A 191 -23.43 6.07 29.86
CA ARG A 191 -22.78 4.97 30.62
C ARG A 191 -21.45 4.55 29.96
N SER A 192 -20.39 4.68 30.76
CA SER A 192 -19.00 4.21 30.59
C SER A 192 -18.08 5.04 29.66
N PRO A 193 -16.89 5.47 30.15
CA PRO A 193 -15.85 6.14 29.36
C PRO A 193 -15.00 5.14 28.55
N ASN A 194 -15.56 3.99 28.18
CA ASN A 194 -14.87 3.03 27.33
C ASN A 194 -14.86 3.55 25.89
N ARG A 195 -13.81 4.32 25.60
CA ARG A 195 -13.35 4.87 24.33
C ARG A 195 -13.62 3.89 23.18
N ARG A 196 -14.81 4.00 22.58
CA ARG A 196 -15.19 3.22 21.39
C ARG A 196 -14.31 3.73 20.24
N LEU A 197 -13.61 2.83 19.54
CA LEU A 197 -12.83 3.19 18.35
C LEU A 197 -13.72 4.00 17.40
N GLU A 198 -13.23 5.17 16.99
CA GLU A 198 -13.92 6.06 16.05
C GLU A 198 -14.22 5.29 14.76
N ALA A 199 -15.49 5.32 14.33
CA ALA A 199 -15.87 4.71 13.07
C ALA A 199 -15.30 5.57 11.93
N ARG A 200 -14.64 4.93 10.97
CA ARG A 200 -14.09 5.60 9.78
C ARG A 200 -14.86 5.10 8.55
N ILE A 201 -15.31 6.02 7.71
CA ILE A 201 -16.04 5.70 6.47
C ILE A 201 -15.44 6.45 5.28
N ILE A 202 -15.66 5.94 4.07
CA ILE A 202 -15.41 6.71 2.86
C ILE A 202 -16.64 7.60 2.61
N SER A 203 -16.48 8.91 2.73
CA SER A 203 -17.58 9.87 2.58
C SER A 203 -17.90 10.17 1.12
N ARG A 204 -16.87 10.23 0.28
CA ARG A 204 -16.98 10.46 -1.16
C ARG A 204 -15.78 9.88 -1.91
N SER A 205 -15.92 9.73 -3.22
CA SER A 205 -14.84 9.29 -4.11
C SER A 205 -14.70 10.21 -5.32
N SER A 206 -13.46 10.50 -5.70
CA SER A 206 -13.09 11.23 -6.92
C SER A 206 -12.44 10.28 -7.90
N VAL A 207 -13.00 10.15 -9.11
CA VAL A 207 -12.61 9.13 -10.10
C VAL A 207 -11.97 9.78 -11.31
N PHE A 208 -10.68 9.53 -11.52
CA PHE A 208 -9.91 10.08 -12.64
C PHE A 208 -9.73 9.02 -13.72
N THR A 209 -9.83 9.46 -14.96
CA THR A 209 -9.77 8.59 -16.14
C THR A 209 -8.50 8.84 -16.94
N VAL A 210 -7.76 7.77 -17.20
CA VAL A 210 -6.62 7.75 -18.10
C VAL A 210 -6.87 6.63 -19.09
N HIS A 211 -6.75 6.94 -20.38
CA HIS A 211 -6.91 5.94 -21.43
C HIS A 211 -6.00 4.73 -21.19
N GLN A 212 -6.55 3.51 -21.26
CA GLN A 212 -5.89 2.22 -20.94
C GLN A 212 -5.48 2.01 -19.46
N GLY A 213 -5.70 2.98 -18.57
CA GLY A 213 -5.42 2.83 -17.14
C GLY A 213 -4.00 3.21 -16.71
N ILE A 214 -3.70 2.91 -15.45
CA ILE A 214 -2.49 3.37 -14.74
C ILE A 214 -1.77 2.18 -14.12
N ASN A 215 -0.44 2.14 -14.24
CA ASN A 215 0.40 1.13 -13.62
C ASN A 215 0.82 1.49 -12.19
N ALA A 216 1.13 2.77 -11.96
CA ALA A 216 1.60 3.29 -10.68
C ALA A 216 1.32 4.79 -10.55
N PHE A 217 1.35 5.32 -9.34
CA PHE A 217 1.26 6.75 -9.07
C PHE A 217 2.18 7.15 -7.91
N ASP A 218 2.41 8.46 -7.80
CA ASP A 218 3.03 9.05 -6.63
C ASP A 218 2.38 10.40 -6.30
N TYR A 219 2.44 10.80 -5.03
CA TYR A 219 1.87 12.06 -4.54
C TYR A 219 2.97 12.95 -3.96
N HIS A 220 2.93 14.22 -4.33
CA HIS A 220 3.83 15.25 -3.81
C HIS A 220 3.09 16.20 -2.87
N GLU A 221 3.31 16.02 -1.57
CA GLU A 221 2.67 16.79 -0.49
C GLU A 221 2.87 18.30 -0.66
N GLY A 222 4.10 18.76 -0.91
CA GLY A 222 4.41 20.19 -0.99
C GLY A 222 3.87 20.92 -2.23
N GLN A 223 3.54 20.20 -3.30
CA GLN A 223 2.97 20.80 -4.53
C GLN A 223 1.47 20.46 -4.66
N ASN A 224 0.97 19.60 -3.77
CA ASN A 224 -0.35 19.00 -3.83
C ASN A 224 -0.69 18.45 -5.23
N GLN A 225 0.20 17.62 -5.76
CA GLN A 225 0.09 17.06 -7.11
C GLN A 225 0.26 15.54 -7.10
N ILE A 226 -0.49 14.87 -7.96
CA ILE A 226 -0.38 13.43 -8.21
C ILE A 226 0.24 13.23 -9.58
N ALA A 227 1.27 12.40 -9.67
CA ALA A 227 1.80 11.92 -10.93
C ALA A 227 1.32 10.49 -11.17
N THR A 228 0.85 10.18 -12.37
CA THR A 228 0.38 8.84 -12.74
C THR A 228 1.17 8.28 -13.91
N ALA A 229 1.64 7.04 -13.80
CA ALA A 229 2.30 6.26 -14.83
C ALA A 229 1.25 5.57 -15.72
N GLY A 230 0.94 6.16 -16.87
CA GLY A 230 -0.09 5.65 -17.77
C GLY A 230 0.35 4.46 -18.60
N VAL A 231 -0.59 3.54 -18.84
CA VAL A 231 -0.38 2.42 -19.78
C VAL A 231 -0.17 2.96 -21.21
N ASN A 232 -0.82 4.08 -21.52
CA ASN A 232 -0.77 4.85 -22.78
C ASN A 232 0.52 5.66 -23.01
N TYR A 233 1.62 5.34 -22.32
CA TYR A 233 2.96 5.94 -22.51
C TYR A 233 3.08 7.39 -22.04
N HIS A 234 2.08 7.88 -21.31
CA HIS A 234 2.07 9.23 -20.80
C HIS A 234 2.22 9.25 -19.29
N VAL A 235 2.86 10.31 -18.80
CA VAL A 235 2.79 10.66 -17.39
C VAL A 235 1.86 11.85 -17.26
N CYS A 236 0.77 11.66 -16.52
CA CYS A 236 -0.20 12.72 -16.26
C CYS A 236 0.06 13.31 -14.87
N LEU A 237 -0.02 14.63 -14.77
CA LEU A 237 0.01 15.39 -13.52
C LEU A 237 -1.41 15.83 -13.19
N TRP A 238 -1.84 15.60 -11.96
CA TRP A 238 -3.21 15.88 -11.51
C TRP A 238 -3.19 16.73 -10.25
N ASN A 239 -4.19 17.60 -10.13
CA ASN A 239 -4.57 18.17 -8.84
C ASN A 239 -5.61 17.24 -8.21
N PRO A 240 -5.45 16.82 -6.94
CA PRO A 240 -6.41 15.93 -6.25
C PRO A 240 -7.87 16.40 -6.25
N TYR A 241 -8.11 17.70 -6.42
CA TYR A 241 -9.44 18.29 -6.41
C TYR A 241 -10.03 18.53 -7.81
N VAL A 242 -9.23 18.40 -8.88
CA VAL A 242 -9.65 18.66 -10.26
C VAL A 242 -9.62 17.37 -11.07
N VAL A 243 -10.78 16.76 -11.24
CA VAL A 243 -10.93 15.44 -11.86
C VAL A 243 -11.08 15.50 -13.38
N SER A 244 -11.59 16.61 -13.91
CA SER A 244 -12.02 16.72 -15.31
C SER A 244 -10.90 16.59 -16.34
N LYS A 245 -9.69 17.03 -16.01
CA LYS A 245 -8.52 16.95 -16.89
C LYS A 245 -7.22 16.99 -16.09
N PRO A 246 -6.14 16.40 -16.63
CA PRO A 246 -4.82 16.54 -16.02
C PRO A 246 -4.31 17.98 -16.16
N ASN A 247 -3.58 18.44 -15.15
CA ASN A 247 -2.89 19.74 -15.14
C ASN A 247 -1.67 19.75 -16.06
N GLY A 248 -1.10 18.59 -16.34
CA GLY A 248 0.07 18.45 -17.19
C GLY A 248 0.13 17.07 -17.81
N LEU A 249 0.66 17.01 -19.03
CA LEU A 249 0.82 15.78 -19.79
C LEU A 249 2.25 15.69 -20.31
N LEU A 250 3.06 14.86 -19.65
CA LEU A 250 4.47 14.68 -19.99
C LEU A 250 4.59 13.60 -21.06
N ARG A 251 4.91 14.03 -22.28
CA ARG A 251 5.04 13.17 -23.46
C ARG A 251 6.50 12.89 -23.79
N GLY A 252 6.80 11.67 -24.22
CA GLY A 252 8.14 11.29 -24.70
C GLY A 252 8.54 9.84 -24.42
N HIS A 253 7.84 9.14 -23.53
CA HIS A 253 7.98 7.69 -23.43
C HIS A 253 7.39 7.01 -24.66
N MET A 254 8.04 5.95 -25.13
CA MET A 254 7.65 5.20 -26.33
C MET A 254 6.89 3.93 -25.98
N THR A 255 6.89 3.55 -24.69
CA THR A 255 6.25 2.36 -24.16
C THR A 255 5.60 2.65 -22.81
N SER A 256 4.85 1.67 -22.30
CA SER A 256 4.09 1.77 -21.04
C SER A 256 4.98 2.27 -19.91
N VAL A 257 4.52 3.31 -19.20
CA VAL A 257 5.23 3.83 -18.03
C VAL A 257 4.91 2.92 -16.87
N VAL A 258 5.93 2.28 -16.29
CA VAL A 258 5.78 1.28 -15.23
C VAL A 258 5.89 1.87 -13.84
N ALA A 259 6.62 2.97 -13.68
CA ALA A 259 6.79 3.63 -12.39
C ALA A 259 6.98 5.14 -12.54
N VAL A 260 6.52 5.88 -11.54
CA VAL A 260 6.73 7.33 -11.37
C VAL A 260 7.08 7.61 -9.92
N GLN A 261 7.97 8.58 -9.67
CA GLN A 261 8.35 8.97 -8.32
C GLN A 261 8.77 10.43 -8.27
N PHE A 262 8.21 11.20 -7.35
CA PHE A 262 8.62 12.58 -7.14
C PHE A 262 9.93 12.67 -6.37
N HIS A 263 10.79 13.58 -6.81
CA HIS A 263 11.93 14.04 -6.03
C HIS A 263 11.53 15.23 -5.16
N ARG A 264 11.12 14.94 -3.91
CA ARG A 264 10.46 15.88 -3.00
C ARG A 264 11.17 17.23 -2.82
N SER A 265 12.50 17.27 -2.89
CA SER A 265 13.27 18.50 -2.64
C SER A 265 13.67 19.31 -3.90
N LYS A 266 13.51 18.77 -5.12
CA LYS A 266 14.01 19.43 -6.34
C LYS A 266 12.92 19.77 -7.35
N GLY A 267 11.64 19.54 -7.03
CA GLY A 267 10.53 19.77 -7.96
C GLY A 267 10.63 18.96 -9.24
N ARG A 268 11.28 17.78 -9.17
CA ARG A 268 11.49 16.89 -10.31
C ARG A 268 10.64 15.64 -10.17
N LEU A 269 10.31 15.05 -11.31
CA LEU A 269 9.64 13.75 -11.37
C LEU A 269 10.52 12.78 -12.14
N LEU A 270 10.67 11.57 -11.60
CA LEU A 270 11.27 10.44 -12.29
C LEU A 270 10.16 9.59 -12.89
N SER A 271 10.35 9.12 -14.11
CA SER A 271 9.48 8.10 -14.68
C SER A 271 10.25 7.04 -15.44
N LEU A 272 9.82 5.79 -15.29
CA LEU A 272 10.45 4.62 -15.88
C LEU A 272 9.45 3.92 -16.79
N SER A 273 9.89 3.57 -17.99
CA SER A 273 9.09 2.83 -18.98
C SER A 273 9.56 1.39 -19.16
N ARG A 274 8.70 0.57 -19.75
CA ARG A 274 8.94 -0.87 -20.00
C ARG A 274 10.14 -1.12 -20.92
N ASP A 275 10.47 -0.18 -21.79
CA ASP A 275 11.68 -0.18 -22.63
C ASP A 275 12.98 0.13 -21.85
N ARG A 276 12.93 0.16 -20.51
CA ARG A 276 14.08 0.42 -19.62
C ARG A 276 14.65 1.83 -19.80
N VAL A 277 13.85 2.79 -20.27
CA VAL A 277 14.21 4.20 -20.35
C VAL A 277 13.71 4.94 -19.09
N LEU A 278 14.63 5.63 -18.42
CA LEU A 278 14.32 6.53 -17.34
C LEU A 278 14.31 7.97 -17.86
N ARG A 279 13.28 8.74 -17.49
CA ARG A 279 13.20 10.17 -17.79
C ARG A 279 13.10 10.97 -16.50
N ILE A 280 13.80 12.10 -16.49
CA ILE A 280 13.73 13.11 -15.43
C ILE A 280 13.00 14.32 -15.99
N TRP A 281 11.96 14.74 -15.30
CA TRP A 281 11.10 15.84 -15.70
C TRP A 281 11.22 16.98 -14.72
N ASP A 282 11.16 18.20 -15.24
CA ASP A 282 10.81 19.36 -14.46
C ASP A 282 9.28 19.43 -14.34
N VAL A 283 8.75 19.40 -13.13
CA VAL A 283 7.29 19.36 -12.91
C VAL A 283 6.65 20.71 -13.22
N GLN A 284 7.35 21.80 -12.93
CA GLN A 284 6.83 23.16 -13.10
C GLN A 284 6.81 23.56 -14.57
N LEU A 285 7.92 23.31 -15.27
CA LEU A 285 8.06 23.61 -16.69
C LEU A 285 7.45 22.52 -17.60
N GLN A 286 7.13 21.35 -17.04
CA GLN A 286 6.60 20.20 -17.76
C GLN A 286 7.48 19.71 -18.92
N VAL A 287 8.80 19.89 -18.80
CA VAL A 287 9.78 19.49 -19.81
C VAL A 287 10.62 18.31 -19.35
N CYS A 288 11.06 17.48 -20.31
CA CYS A 288 12.02 16.42 -20.04
C CYS A 288 13.42 17.04 -19.92
N LEU A 289 14.01 16.99 -18.72
CA LEU A 289 15.37 17.44 -18.47
C LEU A 289 16.41 16.42 -18.94
N GLN A 290 16.13 15.14 -18.72
CA GLN A 290 17.08 14.07 -19.04
C GLN A 290 16.36 12.81 -19.48
N ARG A 291 16.95 12.14 -20.49
CA ARG A 291 16.58 10.80 -20.92
C ARG A 291 17.79 9.88 -20.72
N MET A 292 17.58 8.78 -20.02
CA MET A 292 18.62 7.80 -19.72
C MET A 292 18.16 6.44 -20.23
N ALA A 293 18.95 5.84 -21.13
CA ALA A 293 18.70 4.52 -21.68
C ALA A 293 19.89 3.61 -21.38
N GLY A 294 19.64 2.30 -21.16
CA GLY A 294 20.71 1.33 -20.92
C GLY A 294 21.38 1.40 -19.54
N VAL A 295 20.79 2.13 -18.58
CA VAL A 295 21.34 2.30 -17.21
C VAL A 295 21.22 1.02 -16.38
N PHE A 296 20.20 0.20 -16.64
CA PHE A 296 19.97 -1.02 -15.89
C PHE A 296 20.68 -2.20 -16.57
N PRO A 297 21.42 -3.03 -15.80
CA PRO A 297 21.99 -4.25 -16.35
C PRO A 297 20.90 -5.06 -17.05
N LYS A 298 21.21 -5.64 -18.21
CA LYS A 298 20.34 -6.69 -18.75
C LYS A 298 20.23 -7.75 -17.64
N GLY A 299 19.01 -8.03 -17.19
CA GLY A 299 18.80 -9.14 -16.27
C GLY A 299 19.44 -10.40 -16.86
N LEU A 300 19.82 -11.34 -15.99
CA LEU A 300 20.15 -12.70 -16.38
C LEU A 300 18.89 -13.34 -16.99
N GLU A 301 18.57 -12.98 -18.24
CA GLU A 301 17.57 -13.67 -19.04
C GLU A 301 18.14 -15.06 -19.36
N GLY A 302 17.63 -16.07 -18.64
CA GLY A 302 17.60 -17.49 -19.00
C GLY A 302 18.86 -18.11 -19.60
N ARG A 303 19.63 -18.81 -18.78
CA ARG A 303 20.16 -20.13 -19.16
C ARG A 303 19.14 -21.19 -18.78
#